data_AF-B7FVA5-F1
#
_entry.id   AF-B7FVA5-F1
#
_cell.length_a   1.000
_cell.length_b   1.000
_cell.length_c   1.000
_cell.angle_alpha   90.00
_cell.angle_beta   90.00
_cell.angle_gamma   90.00
#
_symmetry.space_group_name_H-M   'P 1'
#
loop_
_entity.id
_entity.type
_entity.pdbx_description
1 polymer ?
#
loop_
_entity_poly.entity_id
_entity_poly.type
_entity_poly.pdbx_seq_one_letter_code
_entity_poly.pdbx_strand_id
1 'polypeptide(L)'
;MAEAPTLLSNLKFHDLVFGHDLGVGAFGSVRYARLIDQSTTRSHWAEYAVKVISTEKICELGYEASVQREIAVLRVLSHPCIARLVSSFRFREGAYLVLEYASGGDLFNLLQKHGSLDHDSSRFVIGEIVAALASIHELGLVYADLKPENVVITEVGHIKLTDFGGCRAVTAKAKELIQSTVDTDEDLRIEGTTAYLPPEVVMGAFPNFAADSWALGCVLYQCLSGRPPLLEMDETATRHRIVTFD
;
A
#
# COMPACT_ATOMS: atom_id res chain seq x y z
N MET A 1 7.05 -21.32 -4.17
CA MET A 1 5.87 -20.69 -4.79
C MET A 1 4.95 -20.31 -3.65
N ALA A 2 4.74 -19.02 -3.40
CA ALA A 2 3.67 -18.61 -2.48
C ALA A 2 2.34 -19.09 -3.08
N GLU A 3 1.50 -19.75 -2.27
CA GLU A 3 0.18 -20.19 -2.72
C GLU A 3 -0.63 -18.98 -3.21
N ALA A 4 -1.52 -19.19 -4.19
CA ALA A 4 -2.44 -18.15 -4.64
C ALA A 4 -3.24 -17.62 -3.43
N PRO A 5 -3.62 -16.31 -3.41
CA PRO A 5 -4.30 -15.75 -2.27
C PRO A 5 -5.59 -16.53 -1.99
N THR A 6 -5.72 -17.11 -0.80
CA THR A 6 -6.96 -17.78 -0.37
C THR A 6 -8.02 -16.71 -0.17
N LEU A 7 -8.75 -16.40 -1.24
CA LEU A 7 -9.85 -15.47 -1.22
C LEU A 7 -11.05 -16.12 -0.53
N LEU A 8 -11.55 -15.50 0.52
CA LEU A 8 -12.80 -15.84 1.18
C LEU A 8 -13.95 -15.16 0.42
N SER A 9 -14.34 -15.75 -0.70
CA SER A 9 -15.36 -15.19 -1.62
C SER A 9 -16.74 -14.97 -0.97
N ASN A 10 -17.05 -15.70 0.10
CA ASN A 10 -18.33 -15.62 0.80
C ASN A 10 -18.30 -14.74 2.06
N LEU A 11 -17.16 -14.12 2.39
CA LEU A 11 -17.04 -13.27 3.57
C LEU A 11 -17.92 -12.02 3.44
N LYS A 12 -18.73 -11.74 4.46
CA LYS A 12 -19.64 -10.59 4.54
C LYS A 12 -19.29 -9.71 5.73
N PHE A 13 -19.82 -8.49 5.71
CA PHE A 13 -19.68 -7.53 6.81
C PHE A 13 -20.03 -8.11 8.19
N HIS A 14 -21.13 -8.87 8.28
CA HIS A 14 -21.62 -9.43 9.55
C HIS A 14 -20.79 -10.60 10.09
N ASP A 15 -19.86 -11.13 9.29
CA ASP A 15 -18.92 -12.16 9.73
C ASP A 15 -17.72 -11.56 10.47
N LEU A 16 -17.59 -10.22 10.48
CA LEU A 16 -16.47 -9.49 11.06
C LEU A 16 -16.89 -8.71 12.31
N VAL A 17 -16.06 -8.77 13.35
CA VAL A 17 -16.12 -7.87 14.50
C VAL A 17 -15.04 -6.82 14.37
N PHE A 18 -15.46 -5.58 14.10
CA PHE A 18 -14.57 -4.42 13.97
C PHE A 18 -14.08 -3.92 15.34
N GLY A 19 -12.81 -3.53 15.41
CA GLY A 19 -12.15 -2.95 16.57
C GLY A 19 -11.71 -1.51 16.34
N HIS A 20 -10.49 -1.21 16.80
CA HIS A 20 -9.90 0.13 16.73
C HIS A 20 -9.44 0.48 15.31
N ASP A 21 -9.19 1.77 15.08
CA ASP A 21 -8.65 2.27 13.82
C ASP A 21 -7.14 2.06 13.78
N LEU A 22 -6.64 1.53 12.65
CA LEU A 22 -5.23 1.29 12.38
C LEU A 22 -4.60 2.47 11.63
N GLY A 23 -5.41 3.21 10.87
CA GLY A 23 -4.94 4.38 10.11
C GLY A 23 -6.07 5.11 9.41
N VAL A 24 -5.81 6.35 9.03
CA VAL A 24 -6.72 7.19 8.23
C VAL A 24 -6.00 7.57 6.95
N GLY A 25 -6.59 7.21 5.81
CA GLY A 25 -6.12 7.62 4.49
C GLY A 25 -6.99 8.73 3.90
N ALA A 26 -6.59 9.27 2.76
CA ALA A 26 -7.36 10.32 2.07
C ALA A 26 -8.81 9.86 1.76
N PHE A 27 -8.99 8.60 1.39
CA PHE A 27 -10.25 8.05 0.87
C PHE A 27 -11.07 7.28 1.91
N GLY A 28 -10.55 7.07 3.11
CA GLY A 28 -11.18 6.16 4.06
C GLY A 28 -10.37 5.92 5.32
N SER A 29 -10.73 4.88 6.07
CA SER A 29 -9.97 4.43 7.23
C SER A 29 -9.66 2.95 7.14
N VAL A 30 -8.56 2.54 7.76
CA VAL A 30 -8.21 1.14 7.95
C VAL A 30 -8.57 0.78 9.37
N ARG A 31 -9.36 -0.28 9.55
CA ARG A 31 -9.84 -0.72 10.86
C ARG A 31 -9.41 -2.15 11.12
N TYR A 32 -9.02 -2.42 12.35
CA TYR A 32 -8.78 -3.77 12.80
C TYR A 32 -10.10 -4.56 12.85
N ALA A 33 -10.09 -5.83 12.46
CA ALA A 33 -11.25 -6.72 12.58
C ALA A 33 -10.84 -8.15 12.92
N ARG A 34 -11.79 -8.91 13.49
CA ARG A 34 -11.68 -10.36 13.66
C ARG A 34 -12.80 -11.09 12.94
N LEU A 35 -12.50 -12.20 12.29
CA LEU A 35 -13.50 -13.10 11.72
C LEU A 35 -14.13 -13.96 12.82
N ILE A 36 -15.46 -13.96 12.88
CA ILE A 36 -16.22 -14.77 13.81
C ILE A 36 -16.04 -16.24 13.43
N ASP A 37 -15.45 -17.02 14.33
CA ASP A 37 -15.39 -18.48 14.25
C ASP A 37 -16.05 -19.08 15.50
N GLN A 38 -17.20 -19.72 15.30
CA GLN A 38 -17.97 -20.32 16.39
C GLN A 38 -17.33 -21.61 16.93
N SER A 39 -16.34 -22.18 16.23
CA SER A 39 -15.63 -23.38 16.66
C SER A 39 -14.49 -23.10 17.65
N THR A 40 -14.09 -21.84 17.80
CA THR A 40 -12.96 -21.42 18.64
C THR A 40 -13.33 -20.24 19.55
N THR A 41 -12.48 -19.96 20.55
CA THR A 41 -12.64 -18.76 21.38
C THR A 41 -12.18 -17.52 20.64
N ARG A 42 -12.70 -16.35 21.04
CA ARG A 42 -12.40 -15.04 20.42
C ARG A 42 -10.91 -14.67 20.37
N SER A 43 -10.08 -15.27 21.22
CA SER A 43 -8.62 -15.08 21.22
C SER A 43 -7.92 -15.80 20.05
N HIS A 44 -8.56 -16.78 19.43
CA HIS A 44 -8.05 -17.55 18.30
C HIS A 44 -8.68 -17.18 16.96
N TRP A 45 -9.61 -16.22 16.96
CA TRP A 45 -10.21 -15.71 15.73
C TRP A 45 -9.16 -15.03 14.85
N ALA A 46 -9.22 -15.31 13.55
CA ALA A 46 -8.32 -14.71 12.58
C ALA A 46 -8.47 -13.17 12.56
N GLU A 47 -7.34 -12.48 12.51
CA GLU A 47 -7.25 -11.02 12.58
C GLU A 47 -6.98 -10.43 11.20
N TYR A 48 -7.62 -9.29 10.91
CA TYR A 48 -7.57 -8.63 9.61
C TYR A 48 -7.46 -7.11 9.74
N ALA A 49 -6.84 -6.49 8.73
CA ALA A 49 -6.92 -5.06 8.48
C ALA A 49 -8.00 -4.81 7.41
N VAL A 50 -8.98 -3.98 7.69
CA VAL A 50 -10.10 -3.72 6.77
C VAL A 50 -10.04 -2.26 6.32
N LYS A 51 -9.68 -2.03 5.05
CA LYS A 51 -9.75 -0.72 4.42
C LYS A 51 -11.21 -0.44 4.07
N VAL A 52 -11.77 0.61 4.66
CA VAL A 52 -13.15 1.06 4.46
C VAL A 52 -13.13 2.36 3.69
N ILE A 53 -13.72 2.36 2.49
CA ILE A 53 -13.77 3.51 1.59
C ILE A 53 -15.24 3.91 1.43
N SER A 54 -15.61 5.15 1.77
CA SER A 54 -17.02 5.55 1.72
C SER A 54 -17.50 5.74 0.28
N THR A 55 -18.74 5.31 0.00
CA THR A 55 -19.37 5.48 -1.31
C THR A 55 -19.50 6.96 -1.68
N GLU A 56 -19.78 7.83 -0.71
CA GLU A 56 -19.81 9.29 -0.91
C GLU A 56 -18.47 9.81 -1.46
N LYS A 57 -17.35 9.52 -0.79
CA LYS A 57 -16.01 9.92 -1.26
C LYS A 57 -15.66 9.30 -2.60
N ILE A 58 -16.07 8.05 -2.83
CA ILE A 58 -15.90 7.37 -4.12
C ILE A 58 -16.60 8.15 -5.24
N CYS A 59 -17.83 8.58 -5.01
CA CYS A 59 -18.61 9.34 -5.98
C CYS A 59 -18.07 10.76 -6.17
N GLU A 60 -17.84 11.50 -5.09
CA GLU A 60 -17.37 12.90 -5.13
C GLU A 60 -16.04 13.04 -5.85
N LEU A 61 -15.12 12.12 -5.60
CA LEU A 61 -13.77 12.18 -6.14
C LEU A 61 -13.59 11.32 -7.40
N GLY A 62 -14.61 10.59 -7.86
CA GLY A 62 -14.48 9.67 -9.00
C GLY A 62 -13.47 8.53 -8.76
N TYR A 63 -13.44 7.97 -7.55
CA TYR A 63 -12.47 6.95 -7.12
C TYR A 63 -12.88 5.51 -7.44
N GLU A 64 -14.05 5.27 -8.04
CA GLU A 64 -14.55 3.91 -8.31
C GLU A 64 -13.52 3.10 -9.12
N ALA A 65 -12.97 3.72 -10.17
CA ALA A 65 -11.92 3.14 -10.99
C ALA A 65 -10.68 2.74 -10.18
N SER A 66 -10.21 3.59 -9.28
CA SER A 66 -9.04 3.32 -8.42
C SER A 66 -9.31 2.18 -7.44
N VAL A 67 -10.51 2.13 -6.85
CA VAL A 67 -10.90 1.03 -5.94
C VAL A 67 -10.94 -0.31 -6.69
N GLN A 68 -11.52 -0.35 -7.89
CA GLN A 68 -11.56 -1.57 -8.70
C GLN A 68 -10.15 -1.99 -9.14
N ARG A 69 -9.30 -1.03 -9.50
CA ARG A 69 -7.89 -1.27 -9.85
C ARG A 69 -7.11 -1.86 -8.67
N GLU A 70 -7.25 -1.27 -7.47
CA GLU A 70 -6.59 -1.77 -6.25
C GLU A 70 -7.01 -3.22 -5.96
N ILE A 71 -8.30 -3.53 -6.04
CA ILE A 71 -8.81 -4.91 -5.88
C ILE A 71 -8.24 -5.84 -6.95
N ALA A 72 -8.21 -5.42 -8.22
CA ALA A 72 -7.72 -6.26 -9.32
C ALA A 72 -6.22 -6.55 -9.21
N VAL A 73 -5.42 -5.55 -8.85
CA VAL A 73 -3.99 -5.69 -8.55
C VAL A 73 -3.78 -6.66 -7.40
N LEU A 74 -4.45 -6.43 -6.27
CA LEU A 74 -4.28 -7.26 -5.07
C LEU A 74 -4.71 -8.72 -5.26
N ARG A 75 -5.58 -9.03 -6.23
CA ARG A 75 -5.97 -10.41 -6.57
C ARG A 75 -4.86 -11.19 -7.28
N VAL A 76 -3.98 -10.51 -8.01
CA VAL A 76 -2.93 -11.17 -8.80
C VAL A 76 -1.58 -11.19 -8.08
N LEU A 77 -1.41 -10.35 -7.05
CA LEU A 77 -0.21 -10.32 -6.21
C LEU A 77 -0.21 -11.47 -5.19
N SER A 78 0.90 -12.20 -5.13
CA SER A 78 1.19 -13.17 -4.07
C SER A 78 2.67 -13.17 -3.74
N HIS A 79 3.02 -12.55 -2.61
CA HIS A 79 4.39 -12.50 -2.10
C HIS A 79 4.37 -12.35 -0.56
N PRO A 80 5.28 -12.99 0.20
CA PRO A 80 5.28 -12.92 1.67
C PRO A 80 5.33 -11.49 2.23
N CYS A 81 6.04 -10.61 1.53
CA CYS A 81 6.22 -9.19 1.88
C CYS A 81 5.14 -8.26 1.30
N ILE A 82 4.00 -8.80 0.85
CA ILE A 82 2.83 -8.02 0.40
C ILE A 82 1.63 -8.43 1.24
N ALA A 83 0.88 -7.44 1.75
CA ALA A 83 -0.35 -7.73 2.50
C ALA A 83 -1.38 -8.37 1.59
N ARG A 84 -1.77 -9.60 1.94
CA ARG A 84 -2.66 -10.40 1.10
C ARG A 84 -4.10 -9.89 1.15
N LEU A 85 -4.76 -9.80 -0.01
CA LEU A 85 -6.21 -9.65 -0.06
C LEU A 85 -6.91 -10.95 0.32
N VAL A 86 -7.76 -10.86 1.33
CA VAL A 86 -8.56 -11.96 1.85
C VAL A 86 -9.96 -11.92 1.24
N SER A 87 -10.56 -10.73 1.16
CA SER A 87 -11.87 -10.56 0.52
C SER A 87 -12.10 -9.09 0.17
N SER A 88 -13.06 -8.84 -0.71
CA SER A 88 -13.53 -7.51 -1.04
C SER A 88 -15.04 -7.53 -1.22
N PHE A 89 -15.77 -6.63 -0.57
CA PHE A 89 -17.23 -6.55 -0.70
C PHE A 89 -17.75 -5.13 -0.53
N ARG A 90 -18.98 -4.91 -1.00
CA ARG A 90 -19.76 -3.68 -0.76
C ARG A 90 -20.74 -3.94 0.37
N PHE A 91 -20.89 -2.99 1.29
CA PHE A 91 -21.91 -3.05 2.33
C PHE A 91 -22.36 -1.65 2.71
N ARG A 92 -23.68 -1.40 2.65
CA ARG A 92 -24.27 -0.06 2.81
C ARG A 92 -23.54 0.95 1.91
N GLU A 93 -23.04 2.05 2.49
CA GLU A 93 -22.37 3.15 1.80
C GLU A 93 -20.84 3.02 1.85
N GLY A 94 -20.29 1.81 1.69
CA GLY A 94 -18.84 1.64 1.62
C GLY A 94 -18.35 0.42 0.84
N ALA A 95 -17.13 0.53 0.32
CA ALA A 95 -16.30 -0.57 -0.14
C ALA A 95 -15.37 -1.05 0.99
N TYR A 96 -15.24 -2.37 1.13
CA TYR A 96 -14.44 -3.01 2.16
C TYR A 96 -13.43 -3.92 1.49
N LEU A 97 -12.15 -3.68 1.74
CA LEU A 97 -11.05 -4.58 1.37
C LEU A 97 -10.52 -5.19 2.66
N VAL A 98 -10.70 -6.50 2.81
CA VAL A 98 -10.21 -7.28 3.95
C VAL A 98 -8.81 -7.79 3.60
N LEU A 99 -7.83 -7.33 4.34
CA LEU A 99 -6.40 -7.58 4.13
C LEU A 99 -5.84 -8.35 5.33
N GLU A 100 -4.76 -9.08 5.06
CA GLU A 100 -3.90 -9.64 6.11
C GLU A 100 -3.46 -8.54 7.10
N TYR A 101 -3.57 -8.82 8.39
CA TYR A 101 -3.14 -7.90 9.45
C TYR A 101 -1.68 -8.11 9.82
N ALA A 102 -0.96 -7.01 10.03
CA ALA A 102 0.39 -6.99 10.58
C ALA A 102 0.39 -6.14 11.86
N SER A 103 0.75 -6.74 13.00
CA SER A 103 0.54 -6.17 14.34
C SER A 103 1.68 -5.28 14.86
N GLY A 104 2.82 -5.23 14.16
CA GLY A 104 4.03 -4.50 14.55
C GLY A 104 4.00 -3.00 14.26
N GLY A 105 2.90 -2.46 13.74
CA GLY A 105 2.79 -1.08 13.29
C GLY A 105 3.44 -0.87 11.92
N ASP A 106 3.81 0.37 11.61
CA ASP A 106 4.45 0.77 10.35
C ASP A 106 5.87 1.30 10.54
N LEU A 107 6.63 1.29 9.46
CA LEU A 107 8.02 1.74 9.43
C LEU A 107 8.14 3.24 9.76
N PHE A 108 7.14 4.06 9.40
CA PHE A 108 7.15 5.49 9.74
C PHE A 108 7.18 5.70 11.26
N ASN A 109 6.26 5.06 11.99
CA ASN A 109 6.17 5.14 13.44
C ASN A 109 7.39 4.51 14.12
N LEU A 110 7.97 3.45 13.55
CA LEU A 110 9.23 2.88 14.03
C LEU A 110 10.36 3.91 13.94
N LEU A 111 10.50 4.59 12.80
CA LEU A 111 11.52 5.62 12.59
C LEU A 111 11.29 6.83 13.49
N GLN A 112 10.05 7.29 13.67
CA GLN A 112 9.73 8.38 14.61
C GLN A 112 10.13 8.05 16.05
N LYS A 113 9.95 6.78 16.46
CA LYS A 113 10.29 6.34 17.81
C LYS A 113 11.80 6.21 18.04
N HIS A 114 12.53 5.72 17.04
CA HIS A 114 13.96 5.36 17.17
C HIS A 114 14.92 6.38 16.54
N GLY A 115 14.40 7.38 15.82
CA GLY A 115 15.19 8.29 14.99
C GLY A 115 15.59 7.62 13.69
N SER A 116 16.43 6.60 13.73
CA SER A 116 16.93 5.87 12.55
C SER A 116 17.11 4.38 12.85
N LEU A 117 17.33 3.59 11.80
CA LEU A 117 17.73 2.19 11.89
C LEU A 117 19.23 2.05 11.71
N ASP A 118 19.82 1.04 12.34
CA ASP A 118 21.19 0.65 12.04
C ASP A 118 21.31 0.04 10.63
N HIS A 119 22.55 -0.18 10.19
CA HIS A 119 22.82 -0.73 8.85
C HIS A 119 22.24 -2.13 8.63
N ASP A 120 22.20 -2.96 9.66
CA ASP A 120 21.74 -4.35 9.56
C ASP A 120 20.23 -4.40 9.41
N SER A 121 19.52 -3.64 10.24
CA SER A 121 18.07 -3.47 10.22
C SER A 121 17.62 -2.80 8.93
N SER A 122 18.33 -1.75 8.49
CA SER A 122 18.05 -1.06 7.23
C SER A 122 18.22 -2.03 6.05
N ARG A 123 19.30 -2.81 6.03
CA ARG A 123 19.55 -3.81 4.98
C ARG A 123 18.47 -4.89 4.96
N PHE A 124 18.02 -5.36 6.11
CA PHE A 124 16.96 -6.36 6.21
C PHE A 124 15.65 -5.83 5.63
N VAL A 125 15.16 -4.69 6.13
CA VAL A 125 13.90 -4.06 5.68
C VAL A 125 13.94 -3.76 4.18
N ILE A 126 15.03 -3.15 3.71
CA ILE A 126 15.18 -2.78 2.29
C ILE A 126 15.28 -4.02 1.41
N GLY A 127 15.95 -5.09 1.87
CA GLY A 127 16.00 -6.36 1.15
C GLY A 127 14.60 -6.97 0.92
N GLU A 128 13.72 -6.91 1.92
CA GLU A 128 12.34 -7.39 1.79
C GLU A 128 11.49 -6.50 0.88
N ILE A 129 11.66 -5.18 0.95
CA ILE A 129 10.98 -4.24 0.05
C ILE A 129 11.41 -4.50 -1.40
N VAL A 130 12.72 -4.69 -1.65
CA VAL A 130 13.24 -5.02 -2.99
C VAL A 130 12.64 -6.32 -3.52
N ALA A 131 12.53 -7.37 -2.68
CA ALA A 131 11.92 -8.63 -3.08
C ALA A 131 10.43 -8.46 -3.44
N ALA A 132 9.69 -7.66 -2.66
CA ALA A 132 8.30 -7.33 -2.97
C ALA A 132 8.17 -6.56 -4.29
N LEU A 133 8.95 -5.49 -4.48
CA LEU A 133 8.95 -4.69 -5.71
C LEU A 133 9.32 -5.52 -6.94
N ALA A 134 10.32 -6.40 -6.83
CA ALA A 134 10.70 -7.30 -7.92
C ALA A 134 9.51 -8.18 -8.35
N SER A 135 8.77 -8.75 -7.40
CA SER A 135 7.57 -9.56 -7.70
C SER A 135 6.44 -8.77 -8.37
N ILE A 136 6.29 -7.48 -8.02
CA ILE A 136 5.32 -6.56 -8.64
C ILE A 136 5.75 -6.22 -10.07
N HIS A 137 7.04 -5.89 -10.25
CA HIS A 137 7.61 -5.50 -11.55
C HIS A 137 7.62 -6.66 -12.55
N GLU A 138 7.84 -7.90 -12.09
CA GLU A 138 7.77 -9.12 -12.92
C GLU A 138 6.37 -9.32 -13.56
N LEU A 139 5.32 -8.84 -12.91
CA LEU A 139 3.95 -8.83 -13.45
C LEU A 139 3.67 -7.64 -14.37
N GLY A 140 4.65 -6.75 -14.57
CA GLY A 140 4.51 -5.52 -15.36
C GLY A 140 3.68 -4.44 -14.66
N LEU A 141 3.62 -4.48 -13.34
CA LEU A 141 2.97 -3.49 -12.47
C LEU A 141 4.02 -2.56 -11.84
N VAL A 142 3.64 -1.32 -11.55
CA VAL A 142 4.42 -0.35 -10.77
C VAL A 142 3.65 -0.03 -9.50
N TYR A 143 4.30 -0.09 -8.35
CA TYR A 143 3.66 0.10 -7.05
C TYR A 143 3.27 1.57 -6.81
N ALA A 144 4.17 2.49 -7.14
CA ALA A 144 3.98 3.94 -7.23
C ALA A 144 3.62 4.69 -5.93
N ASP A 145 3.53 4.02 -4.78
CA ASP A 145 3.28 4.68 -3.49
C ASP A 145 4.17 4.11 -2.36
N LEU A 146 5.45 3.86 -2.67
CA LEU A 146 6.40 3.42 -1.65
C LEU A 146 6.78 4.57 -0.71
N LYS A 147 6.40 4.41 0.55
CA LYS A 147 6.73 5.30 1.68
C LYS A 147 6.68 4.50 2.99
N PRO A 148 7.34 4.95 4.07
CA PRO A 148 7.39 4.20 5.33
C PRO A 148 6.03 3.90 5.95
N GLU A 149 5.02 4.73 5.73
CA GLU A 149 3.64 4.53 6.20
C GLU A 149 2.99 3.28 5.57
N ASN A 150 3.40 2.92 4.35
CA ASN A 150 2.86 1.78 3.61
C ASN A 150 3.68 0.49 3.81
N VAL A 151 4.71 0.53 4.66
CA VAL A 151 5.52 -0.62 5.04
C VAL A 151 5.14 -1.03 6.45
N VAL A 152 4.18 -1.95 6.58
CA VAL A 152 3.74 -2.46 7.89
C VAL A 152 4.60 -3.64 8.34
N ILE A 153 4.71 -3.84 9.63
CA ILE A 153 5.61 -4.80 10.27
C ILE A 153 4.76 -5.87 10.95
N THR A 154 5.11 -7.13 10.75
CA THR A 154 4.47 -8.28 11.41
C THR A 154 4.98 -8.44 12.85
N GLU A 155 4.30 -9.27 13.65
CA GLU A 155 4.72 -9.58 15.04
C GLU A 155 6.17 -10.09 15.13
N VAL A 156 6.62 -10.81 14.11
CA VAL A 156 7.95 -11.42 14.03
C VAL A 156 8.99 -10.54 13.32
N GLY A 157 8.65 -9.30 12.98
CA GLY A 157 9.59 -8.31 12.43
C GLY A 157 9.75 -8.31 10.91
N HIS A 158 9.05 -9.17 10.18
CA HIS A 158 9.00 -9.12 8.70
C HIS A 158 8.07 -8.01 8.21
N ILE A 159 8.36 -7.41 7.05
CA ILE A 159 7.53 -6.36 6.47
C ILE A 159 6.42 -6.89 5.56
N LYS A 160 5.38 -6.09 5.38
CA LYS A 160 4.37 -6.22 4.33
C LYS A 160 4.09 -4.87 3.71
N LEU A 161 4.11 -4.80 2.38
CA LEU A 161 3.61 -3.63 1.65
C LEU A 161 2.08 -3.61 1.69
N THR A 162 1.50 -2.44 1.95
CA THR A 162 0.06 -2.18 1.98
C THR A 162 -0.31 -1.00 1.07
N ASP A 163 -1.60 -0.73 0.91
CA ASP A 163 -2.13 0.39 0.11
C ASP A 163 -1.67 0.37 -1.36
N PHE A 164 -2.48 -0.29 -2.19
CA PHE A 164 -2.17 -0.47 -3.62
C PHE A 164 -3.00 0.47 -4.50
N GLY A 165 -3.52 1.58 -3.94
CA GLY A 165 -4.33 2.57 -4.67
C GLY A 165 -3.60 3.18 -5.88
N GLY A 166 -2.32 3.51 -5.68
CA GLY A 166 -1.45 4.07 -6.74
C GLY A 166 -0.92 3.06 -7.75
N CYS A 167 -1.03 1.76 -7.45
CA CYS A 167 -0.43 0.69 -8.24
C CYS A 167 -1.10 0.58 -9.62
N ARG A 168 -0.29 0.45 -10.68
CA ARG A 168 -0.78 0.49 -12.06
C ARG A 168 -0.02 -0.43 -13.00
N ALA A 169 -0.71 -0.89 -14.04
CA ALA A 169 -0.15 -1.69 -15.11
C ALA A 169 0.57 -0.80 -16.14
N VAL A 170 1.84 -1.10 -16.43
CA VAL A 170 2.65 -0.36 -17.41
C VAL A 170 3.05 -1.19 -18.63
N THR A 171 2.61 -2.46 -18.68
CA THR A 171 2.80 -3.34 -19.84
C THR A 171 1.44 -3.83 -20.37
N ALA A 172 1.37 -4.16 -21.65
CA ALA A 172 0.13 -4.72 -22.26
C ALA A 172 -0.32 -6.00 -21.54
N LYS A 173 0.64 -6.90 -21.25
CA LYS A 173 0.40 -8.14 -20.49
C LYS A 173 -0.19 -7.86 -19.11
N ALA A 174 0.31 -6.83 -18.41
CA ALA A 174 -0.21 -6.44 -17.11
C ALA A 174 -1.64 -5.90 -17.22
N LYS A 175 -1.92 -5.04 -18.22
CA LYS A 175 -3.27 -4.49 -18.47
C LYS A 175 -4.30 -5.62 -18.71
N GLU A 176 -3.92 -6.63 -19.49
CA GLU A 176 -4.72 -7.85 -19.70
C GLU A 176 -4.90 -8.67 -18.42
N LEU A 177 -3.81 -8.85 -17.64
CA LEU A 177 -3.80 -9.65 -16.42
C LEU A 177 -4.79 -9.13 -15.37
N ILE A 178 -4.81 -7.81 -15.13
CA ILE A 178 -5.73 -7.21 -14.15
C ILE A 178 -7.12 -6.93 -14.73
N GLN A 179 -7.38 -7.35 -15.98
CA GLN A 179 -8.64 -7.14 -16.72
C GLN A 179 -9.15 -5.69 -16.58
N SER A 180 -8.22 -4.73 -16.60
CA SER A 180 -8.58 -3.34 -16.37
C SER A 180 -9.31 -2.83 -17.61
N THR A 181 -10.63 -2.67 -17.51
CA THR A 181 -11.45 -1.95 -18.49
C THR A 181 -11.32 -0.43 -18.35
N VAL A 182 -10.55 0.02 -17.36
CA VAL A 182 -10.31 1.42 -17.05
C VAL A 182 -8.98 1.78 -17.70
N ASP A 183 -8.95 2.77 -18.57
CA ASP A 183 -7.69 3.31 -19.06
C ASP A 183 -6.87 3.81 -17.86
N THR A 184 -5.79 3.09 -17.55
CA THR A 184 -4.79 3.44 -16.53
C THR A 184 -4.18 4.83 -16.78
N ASP A 185 -4.38 5.35 -17.98
CA ASP A 185 -3.79 6.56 -18.52
C ASP A 185 -4.68 7.80 -18.25
N GLU A 186 -5.90 7.64 -17.71
CA GLU A 186 -6.80 8.77 -17.39
C GLU A 186 -6.69 9.24 -15.93
N ASP A 187 -6.13 8.43 -15.04
CA ASP A 187 -5.93 8.79 -13.63
C ASP A 187 -4.55 9.39 -13.40
N LEU A 188 -4.43 10.68 -13.76
CA LEU A 188 -3.24 11.51 -13.58
C LEU A 188 -3.03 11.97 -12.13
N ARG A 189 -3.87 11.55 -11.19
CA ARG A 189 -3.74 11.97 -9.80
C ARG A 189 -2.40 11.49 -9.25
N ILE A 190 -1.61 12.44 -8.79
CA ILE A 190 -0.38 12.19 -8.06
C ILE A 190 -0.81 11.76 -6.66
N GLU A 191 -0.96 10.45 -6.48
CA GLU A 191 -1.12 9.84 -5.17
C GLU A 191 0.27 9.64 -4.57
N GLY A 192 0.48 10.10 -3.33
CA GLY A 192 1.74 9.91 -2.61
C GLY A 192 2.16 11.11 -1.77
N THR A 193 2.97 10.84 -0.76
CA THR A 193 3.60 11.90 0.04
C THR A 193 4.73 12.51 -0.79
N THR A 194 4.68 13.84 -1.02
CA THR A 194 5.57 14.57 -1.94
C THR A 194 7.06 14.19 -1.81
N ALA A 195 7.54 13.94 -0.59
CA ALA A 195 8.94 13.63 -0.28
C ALA A 195 9.51 12.35 -0.95
N TYR A 196 8.66 11.46 -1.46
CA TYR A 196 9.08 10.19 -2.10
C TYR A 196 8.80 10.16 -3.60
N LEU A 197 8.24 11.24 -4.16
CA LEU A 197 7.95 11.31 -5.59
C LEU A 197 9.23 11.59 -6.40
N PRO A 198 9.42 10.90 -7.54
CA PRO A 198 10.52 11.21 -8.45
C PRO A 198 10.22 12.47 -9.27
N PRO A 199 11.26 13.14 -9.82
CA PRO A 199 11.11 14.42 -10.51
C PRO A 199 10.18 14.34 -11.72
N GLU A 200 10.22 13.25 -12.49
CA GLU A 200 9.32 13.07 -13.63
C GLU A 200 7.85 13.04 -13.23
N VAL A 201 7.51 12.43 -12.08
CA VAL A 201 6.13 12.38 -11.57
C VAL A 201 5.72 13.75 -11.02
N VAL A 202 6.63 14.46 -10.34
CA VAL A 202 6.40 15.85 -9.92
C VAL A 202 6.14 16.77 -11.12
N MET A 203 6.78 16.50 -12.26
CA MET A 203 6.56 17.20 -13.53
C MET A 203 5.32 16.71 -14.31
N GLY A 204 4.55 15.77 -13.77
CA GLY A 204 3.29 15.30 -14.35
C GLY A 204 3.41 14.08 -15.28
N ALA A 205 4.56 13.40 -15.32
CA ALA A 205 4.69 12.13 -16.01
C ALA A 205 4.07 10.98 -15.20
N PHE A 206 3.68 9.91 -15.89
CA PHE A 206 3.23 8.69 -15.23
C PHE A 206 4.39 7.96 -14.55
N PRO A 207 4.18 7.38 -13.35
CA PRO A 207 5.20 6.56 -12.70
C PRO A 207 5.48 5.31 -13.54
N ASN A 208 6.76 4.98 -13.63
CA ASN A 208 7.28 3.78 -14.29
C ASN A 208 8.10 2.98 -13.27
N PHE A 209 8.75 1.87 -13.68
CA PHE A 209 9.54 1.05 -12.75
C PHE A 209 10.67 1.81 -12.03
N ALA A 210 11.24 2.85 -12.66
CA ALA A 210 12.26 3.69 -12.04
C ALA A 210 11.69 4.59 -10.93
N ALA A 211 10.39 4.91 -10.96
CA ALA A 211 9.75 5.66 -9.88
C ALA A 211 9.79 4.89 -8.55
N ASP A 212 9.58 3.57 -8.58
CA ASP A 212 9.72 2.73 -7.40
C ASP A 212 11.17 2.65 -6.91
N SER A 213 12.14 2.68 -7.85
CA SER A 213 13.57 2.69 -7.50
C SER A 213 13.99 3.99 -6.82
N TRP A 214 13.44 5.13 -7.26
CA TRP A 214 13.62 6.41 -6.59
C TRP A 214 13.05 6.39 -5.17
N ALA A 215 11.79 5.98 -5.02
CA ALA A 215 11.12 5.92 -3.73
C ALA A 215 11.85 4.98 -2.76
N LEU A 216 12.37 3.86 -3.26
CA LEU A 216 13.23 2.94 -2.49
C LEU A 216 14.49 3.64 -1.96
N GLY A 217 15.14 4.47 -2.78
CA GLY A 217 16.27 5.29 -2.38
C GLY A 217 15.92 6.28 -1.28
N CYS A 218 14.76 6.94 -1.38
CA CYS A 218 14.25 7.84 -0.33
C CYS A 218 13.99 7.09 0.99
N VAL A 219 13.33 5.92 0.93
CA VAL A 219 13.06 5.09 2.12
C VAL A 219 14.36 4.58 2.75
N LEU A 220 15.33 4.13 1.95
CA LEU A 220 16.65 3.73 2.46
C LEU A 220 17.37 4.90 3.14
N TYR A 221 17.37 6.08 2.52
CA TYR A 221 17.97 7.28 3.10
C TYR A 221 17.32 7.62 4.45
N GLN A 222 15.99 7.54 4.52
CA GLN A 222 15.28 7.81 5.76
C GLN A 222 15.50 6.73 6.82
N CYS A 223 15.64 5.46 6.45
CA CYS A 223 16.03 4.42 7.38
C CYS A 223 17.37 4.76 8.03
N LEU A 224 18.35 5.23 7.26
CA LEU A 224 19.70 5.51 7.75
C LEU A 224 19.85 6.86 8.45
N SER A 225 19.03 7.86 8.12
CA SER A 225 19.19 9.25 8.61
C SER A 225 18.06 9.74 9.50
N GLY A 226 16.93 9.03 9.52
CA GLY A 226 15.72 9.38 10.24
C GLY A 226 14.81 10.41 9.57
N ARG A 227 15.21 10.96 8.43
CA ARG A 227 14.41 11.91 7.66
C ARG A 227 14.50 11.62 6.16
N PRO A 228 13.47 11.89 5.36
CA PRO A 228 13.59 11.79 3.91
C PRO A 228 14.70 12.72 3.37
N PRO A 229 15.28 12.41 2.20
CA PRO A 229 16.39 13.18 1.64
C PRO A 229 15.98 14.62 1.31
N LEU A 230 14.77 14.79 0.78
CA LEU A 230 14.20 16.07 0.38
C LEU A 230 12.85 16.26 1.09
N LEU A 231 12.80 17.20 2.03
CA LEU A 231 11.58 17.61 2.71
C LEU A 231 11.75 19.05 3.18
N GLU A 232 10.87 19.92 2.69
CA GLU A 232 10.82 21.33 3.02
C GLU A 232 9.63 21.66 3.91
N MET A 233 9.51 22.94 4.30
CA MET A 233 8.42 23.45 5.14
C MET A 233 7.03 23.29 4.51
N ASP A 234 6.96 23.25 3.18
CA ASP A 234 5.72 23.05 2.44
C ASP A 234 5.93 22.15 1.19
N GLU A 235 4.82 21.64 0.66
CA GLU A 235 4.83 20.74 -0.50
C GLU A 235 5.37 21.41 -1.77
N THR A 236 5.12 22.71 -1.96
CA THR A 236 5.57 23.44 -3.16
C THR A 236 7.08 23.57 -3.16
N ALA A 237 7.66 23.94 -2.01
CA ALA A 237 9.10 23.99 -1.82
C ALA A 237 9.74 22.59 -1.98
N THR A 238 9.10 21.55 -1.44
CA THR A 238 9.59 20.16 -1.59
C THR A 238 9.59 19.74 -3.07
N ARG A 239 8.49 20.00 -3.80
CA ARG A 239 8.40 19.72 -5.25
C ARG A 239 9.46 20.48 -6.04
N HIS A 240 9.69 21.74 -5.71
CA HIS A 240 10.74 22.54 -6.35
C HIS A 240 12.10 21.87 -6.20
N ARG A 241 12.51 21.54 -4.97
CA ARG A 241 13.79 20.88 -4.67
C ARG A 241 13.96 19.51 -5.31
N ILE A 242 12.89 18.74 -5.43
CA ILE A 242 12.92 17.45 -6.13
C ILE A 242 13.33 17.64 -7.61
N VAL A 243 12.83 18.71 -8.25
CA VAL A 243 13.12 18.98 -9.66
C VAL A 243 14.48 19.66 -9.86
N THR A 244 14.85 20.58 -8.97
CA THR A 244 16.08 21.38 -9.10
C THR A 244 17.32 20.70 -8.52
N PHE A 245 17.17 19.83 -7.51
CA PHE A 245 18.26 19.20 -6.78
C PHE A 245 19.30 20.20 -6.22
N ASP A 246 18.85 21.39 -5.83
CA ASP A 246 19.66 22.45 -5.22
C ASP A 246 19.64 22.46 -3.69
#